data_AF-A0AAX1WR53-F1
#
_entry.id   AF-A0AAX1WR53-F1
#
_cell.length_a   1.000
_cell.length_b   1.000
_cell.length_c   1.000
_cell.angle_alpha   90.00
_cell.angle_beta   90.00
_cell.angle_gamma   90.00
#
_symmetry.space_group_name_H-M   'P 1'
#
loop_
_entity.id
_entity.type
_entity.pdbx_description
1 polymer ?
#
loop_
_entity_poly.entity_id
_entity_poly.type
_entity_poly.pdbx_seq_one_letter_code
_entity_poly.pdbx_strand_id
1 'polypeptide(L)'
;MSVVSNRGGRSPVRDFSGMPFLGLDDDRWKSALSRFPNAVNGWMKGMKVFVIAVTDVPGAKSAQVRQLALMMVSDRYIPLDSLNEGAFEQKLFELERSFYKPLRYDSSTHEYLADFCLTDVSTDNHLPIPVEIWGMNTPDYQEHRMVKERWYNANYGATGWLAWDATRTSVDSIESLLPKKMKSLYHDIIK
;
A
#
# COMPACT_ATOMS: atom_id res chain seq x y z
N MET A 1 -39.40 31.38 -17.28
CA MET A 1 -38.31 32.31 -17.62
C MET A 1 -37.76 32.86 -16.31
N SER A 2 -36.55 32.45 -15.92
CA SER A 2 -35.81 33.01 -14.79
C SER A 2 -34.34 32.66 -15.01
N VAL A 3 -33.56 33.67 -15.39
CA VAL A 3 -32.11 33.58 -15.63
C VAL A 3 -31.42 33.74 -14.28
N VAL A 4 -30.70 32.70 -13.83
CA VAL A 4 -29.71 32.84 -12.74
C VAL A 4 -28.33 32.82 -13.39
N SER A 5 -27.75 34.01 -13.50
CA SER A 5 -26.34 34.23 -13.83
C SER A 5 -25.47 33.66 -12.70
N ASN A 6 -24.62 32.68 -12.98
CA ASN A 6 -23.57 32.26 -12.06
C ASN A 6 -22.20 32.65 -12.63
N ARG A 7 -21.65 33.78 -12.15
CA ARG A 7 -20.24 34.14 -12.32
C ARG A 7 -19.44 33.38 -11.26
N GLY A 8 -18.76 32.33 -11.67
CA GLY A 8 -17.90 31.52 -10.80
C GLY A 8 -17.98 30.06 -11.19
N GLY A 9 -16.91 29.52 -11.78
CA GLY A 9 -16.85 28.18 -12.38
C GLY A 9 -17.00 27.03 -11.41
N ARG A 10 -18.21 26.82 -10.88
CA ARG A 10 -18.62 25.60 -10.20
C ARG A 10 -20.06 25.25 -10.61
N SER A 11 -20.20 24.15 -11.34
CA SER A 11 -21.48 23.49 -11.55
C SER A 11 -21.71 22.51 -10.39
N PRO A 12 -22.69 22.73 -9.51
CA PRO A 12 -23.15 21.66 -8.63
C PRO A 12 -23.80 20.58 -9.49
N VAL A 13 -23.45 19.32 -9.27
CA VAL A 13 -24.18 18.19 -9.86
C VAL A 13 -25.54 18.14 -9.16
N ARG A 14 -26.54 18.86 -9.70
CA ARG A 14 -27.92 18.79 -9.24
C ARG A 14 -28.50 17.41 -9.60
N ASP A 15 -29.29 16.85 -8.69
CA ASP A 15 -30.18 15.69 -8.88
C ASP A 15 -29.55 14.29 -8.90
N PHE A 16 -28.45 14.08 -8.18
CA PHE A 16 -27.75 12.79 -8.20
C PHE A 16 -28.08 11.88 -7.01
N SER A 17 -28.57 10.66 -7.30
CA SER A 17 -28.95 9.62 -6.32
C SER A 17 -28.14 8.32 -6.46
N GLY A 18 -26.84 8.39 -6.79
CA GLY A 18 -25.92 7.22 -6.81
C GLY A 18 -25.01 7.14 -8.06
N MET A 19 -23.84 6.48 -7.98
CA MET A 19 -22.66 6.53 -8.92
C MET A 19 -23.01 6.63 -10.44
N PRO A 20 -22.39 7.57 -11.21
CA PRO A 20 -22.78 7.80 -12.60
C PRO A 20 -22.23 6.68 -13.48
N PHE A 21 -22.87 6.40 -14.62
CA PHE A 21 -22.28 5.50 -15.60
C PHE A 21 -20.98 6.10 -16.14
N LEU A 22 -19.87 5.38 -15.97
CA LEU A 22 -18.55 5.81 -16.40
C LEU A 22 -18.22 5.20 -17.76
N GLY A 23 -18.12 6.03 -18.79
CA GLY A 23 -17.63 5.63 -20.10
C GLY A 23 -16.10 5.53 -20.12
N LEU A 24 -15.57 4.44 -20.67
CA LEU A 24 -14.13 4.22 -20.84
C LEU A 24 -13.91 3.60 -22.23
N ASP A 25 -13.05 4.22 -23.03
CA ASP A 25 -12.63 3.69 -24.33
C ASP A 25 -11.48 2.69 -24.21
N ASP A 26 -11.32 1.89 -25.27
CA ASP A 26 -10.32 0.83 -25.34
C ASP A 26 -8.88 1.32 -25.19
N ASP A 27 -8.55 2.51 -25.69
CA ASP A 27 -7.18 3.03 -25.64
C ASP A 27 -6.82 3.42 -24.21
N ARG A 28 -7.72 4.09 -23.49
CA ARG A 28 -7.54 4.40 -22.07
C ARG A 28 -7.50 3.14 -21.22
N TRP A 29 -8.32 2.14 -21.54
CA TRP A 29 -8.27 0.84 -20.86
C TRP A 29 -6.92 0.15 -21.06
N LYS A 30 -6.45 -0.01 -22.31
CA LYS A 30 -5.14 -0.60 -22.64
C LYS A 30 -3.99 0.16 -22.00
N SER A 31 -4.06 1.50 -21.99
CA SER A 31 -3.07 2.35 -21.32
C SER A 31 -3.02 2.09 -19.82
N ALA A 32 -4.18 1.98 -19.15
CA ALA A 32 -4.24 1.65 -17.73
C ALA A 32 -3.61 0.28 -17.45
N LEU A 33 -3.92 -0.73 -18.26
CA LEU A 33 -3.35 -2.07 -18.10
C LEU A 33 -1.81 -2.07 -18.22
N SER A 34 -1.27 -1.31 -19.18
CA SER A 34 0.18 -1.19 -19.38
C SER A 34 0.89 -0.39 -18.28
N ARG A 35 0.24 0.62 -17.70
CA ARG A 35 0.84 1.52 -16.70
C ARG A 35 0.85 0.93 -15.29
N PHE A 36 -0.07 0.02 -14.99
CA PHE A 36 -0.23 -0.56 -13.66
C PHE A 36 -0.12 -2.10 -13.69
N PRO A 37 1.00 -2.65 -14.22
CA PRO A 37 1.13 -4.10 -14.41
C PRO A 37 1.00 -4.87 -13.09
N ASN A 38 1.48 -4.32 -11.97
CA ASN A 38 1.37 -4.98 -10.67
C ASN A 38 -0.09 -5.09 -10.20
N ALA A 39 -0.88 -4.02 -10.35
CA ALA A 39 -2.29 -4.04 -9.97
C ALA A 39 -3.08 -5.00 -10.86
N VAL A 40 -2.81 -5.03 -12.17
CA VAL A 40 -3.44 -5.96 -13.11
C VAL A 40 -3.07 -7.41 -12.79
N ASN A 41 -1.79 -7.69 -12.56
CA ASN A 41 -1.32 -9.02 -12.18
C ASN A 41 -1.92 -9.48 -10.84
N GLY A 42 -2.05 -8.56 -9.87
CA GLY A 42 -2.74 -8.81 -8.62
C GLY A 42 -4.20 -9.17 -8.84
N TRP A 43 -4.92 -8.36 -9.62
CA TRP A 43 -6.33 -8.61 -9.94
C TRP A 43 -6.55 -9.97 -10.62
N MET A 44 -5.71 -10.32 -11.60
CA MET A 44 -5.76 -11.64 -12.26
C MET A 44 -5.52 -12.81 -11.28
N LYS A 45 -4.84 -12.56 -10.16
CA LYS A 45 -4.60 -13.54 -9.08
C LYS A 45 -5.61 -13.44 -7.94
N GLY A 46 -6.70 -12.68 -8.11
CA GLY A 46 -7.78 -12.55 -7.13
C GLY A 46 -7.57 -11.47 -6.07
N MET A 47 -6.51 -10.66 -6.17
CA MET A 47 -6.30 -9.55 -5.24
C MET A 47 -7.31 -8.43 -5.50
N LYS A 48 -7.66 -7.69 -4.44
CA LYS A 48 -8.45 -6.47 -4.55
C LYS A 48 -7.62 -5.37 -5.23
N VAL A 49 -8.30 -4.57 -6.06
CA VAL A 49 -7.71 -3.40 -6.71
C VAL A 49 -8.59 -2.18 -6.46
N PHE A 50 -7.99 -1.12 -5.95
CA PHE A 50 -8.57 0.21 -5.96
C PHE A 50 -8.33 0.88 -7.31
N VAL A 51 -9.40 1.48 -7.82
CA VAL A 51 -9.38 2.26 -9.06
C VAL A 51 -9.80 3.68 -8.71
N ILE A 52 -8.91 4.63 -8.98
CA ILE A 52 -9.23 6.05 -8.95
C ILE A 52 -9.46 6.47 -10.40
N ALA A 53 -10.69 6.91 -10.69
CA ALA A 53 -11.08 7.39 -12.01
C ALA A 53 -11.22 8.92 -12.00
N VAL A 54 -10.44 9.59 -12.83
CA VAL A 54 -10.61 11.01 -13.12
C VAL A 54 -11.48 11.14 -14.35
N THR A 55 -12.60 11.84 -14.23
CA THR A 55 -13.56 12.03 -15.31
C THR A 55 -13.52 13.46 -15.86
N ASP A 56 -14.22 13.69 -16.97
CA ASP A 56 -14.66 15.05 -17.29
C ASP A 56 -15.71 15.54 -16.28
N VAL A 57 -16.19 16.77 -16.47
CA VAL A 57 -17.31 17.30 -15.71
C VAL A 57 -18.51 16.36 -15.92
N PRO A 58 -18.98 15.66 -14.88
CA PRO A 58 -20.06 14.69 -15.04
C PRO A 58 -21.34 15.37 -15.55
N GLY A 59 -21.99 14.76 -16.54
CA GLY A 59 -23.36 15.09 -16.91
C GLY A 59 -24.35 14.51 -15.91
N ALA A 60 -25.65 14.73 -16.14
CA ALA A 60 -26.71 14.28 -15.23
C ALA A 60 -26.76 12.76 -15.01
N LYS A 61 -26.26 11.94 -15.95
CA LYS A 61 -26.34 10.46 -15.89
C LYS A 61 -25.02 9.73 -16.19
N SER A 62 -24.01 10.43 -16.68
CA SER A 62 -22.78 9.82 -17.15
C SER A 62 -21.60 10.77 -17.11
N ALA A 63 -20.40 10.22 -17.00
CA ALA A 63 -19.14 10.93 -17.19
C ALA A 63 -18.19 10.08 -18.03
N GLN A 64 -17.29 10.73 -18.78
CA GLN A 64 -16.24 10.03 -19.52
C GLN A 64 -14.97 9.99 -18.67
N VAL A 65 -14.45 8.79 -18.45
CA VAL A 65 -13.17 8.59 -17.78
C VAL A 65 -12.07 9.14 -18.67
N ARG A 66 -11.26 10.02 -18.10
CA ARG A 66 -10.11 10.63 -18.76
C ARG A 66 -8.83 9.93 -18.37
N GLN A 67 -8.71 9.51 -17.11
CA GLN A 67 -7.57 8.80 -16.57
C GLN A 67 -7.99 7.80 -15.50
N LEU A 68 -7.24 6.71 -15.42
CA LEU A 68 -7.33 5.72 -14.36
C LEU A 68 -5.98 5.64 -13.63
N ALA A 69 -6.06 5.44 -12.32
CA ALA A 69 -4.96 4.96 -11.50
C ALA A 69 -5.41 3.70 -10.76
N LEU A 70 -4.59 2.65 -10.83
CA LEU A 70 -4.89 1.35 -10.22
C LEU A 70 -3.88 1.08 -9.11
N MET A 71 -4.36 0.54 -7.99
CA MET A 71 -3.53 0.18 -6.85
C MET A 71 -4.00 -1.16 -6.28
N MET A 72 -3.10 -2.14 -6.20
CA MET A 72 -3.37 -3.40 -5.52
C MET A 72 -3.48 -3.14 -4.02
N VAL A 73 -4.44 -3.79 -3.36
CA VAL A 73 -4.66 -3.66 -1.93
C VAL A 73 -4.91 -5.02 -1.28
N SER A 74 -4.57 -5.14 0.00
CA SER A 74 -4.94 -6.31 0.80
C SER A 74 -6.44 -6.33 1.13
N ASP A 75 -6.89 -7.38 1.79
CA ASP A 75 -8.28 -7.47 2.26
C ASP A 75 -8.69 -6.38 3.24
N ARG A 76 -7.70 -5.85 3.97
CA ARG A 76 -7.83 -4.74 4.92
C ARG A 76 -7.57 -3.38 4.27
N TYR A 77 -7.55 -3.33 2.94
CA TYR A 77 -7.35 -2.12 2.13
C TYR A 77 -6.00 -1.44 2.31
N ILE A 78 -4.96 -2.19 2.72
CA ILE A 78 -3.58 -1.68 2.77
C ILE A 78 -2.98 -1.69 1.37
N PRO A 79 -2.41 -0.58 0.85
CA PRO A 79 -1.72 -0.55 -0.43
C PRO A 79 -0.57 -1.56 -0.52
N LEU A 80 -0.46 -2.30 -1.62
CA LEU A 80 0.57 -3.31 -1.86
C LEU A 80 1.34 -2.99 -3.15
N ASP A 81 2.67 -2.96 -3.06
CA ASP A 81 3.55 -2.79 -4.22
C ASP A 81 3.89 -4.15 -4.87
N SER A 82 3.73 -5.25 -4.11
CA SER A 82 3.96 -6.62 -4.55
C SER A 82 3.03 -7.65 -3.89
N LEU A 83 2.94 -8.85 -4.46
CA LEU A 83 2.21 -9.97 -3.85
C LEU A 83 2.88 -10.49 -2.57
N ASN A 84 4.21 -10.38 -2.50
CA ASN A 84 4.98 -10.79 -1.31
C ASN A 84 4.63 -9.89 -0.11
N GLU A 85 4.47 -8.58 -0.31
CA GLU A 85 3.92 -7.70 0.73
C GLU A 85 2.53 -8.12 1.17
N GLY A 86 1.66 -8.53 0.23
CA GLY A 86 0.32 -9.02 0.56
C GLY A 86 0.36 -10.28 1.44
N ALA A 87 1.25 -11.22 1.11
CA ALA A 87 1.44 -12.43 1.89
C ALA A 87 2.03 -12.13 3.29
N PHE A 88 2.98 -11.21 3.37
CA PHE A 88 3.56 -10.77 4.64
C PHE A 88 2.52 -10.07 5.52
N GLU A 89 1.75 -9.16 4.94
CA GLU A 89 0.68 -8.42 5.64
C GLU A 89 -0.43 -9.36 6.15
N GLN A 90 -0.82 -10.35 5.35
CA GLN A 90 -1.74 -11.40 5.78
C GLN A 90 -1.17 -12.20 6.95
N LYS A 91 0.13 -12.53 6.92
CA LYS A 91 0.79 -13.24 8.03
C LYS A 91 0.88 -12.38 9.30
N LEU A 92 1.16 -11.08 9.18
CA LEU A 92 1.12 -10.16 10.32
C LEU A 92 -0.28 -10.11 10.96
N PHE A 93 -1.32 -10.10 10.13
CA PHE A 93 -2.70 -10.15 10.60
C PHE A 93 -3.03 -11.45 11.34
N GLU A 94 -2.67 -12.61 10.79
CA GLU A 94 -2.84 -13.92 11.43
C GLU A 94 -2.13 -14.02 12.79
N LEU A 95 -0.97 -13.36 12.90
CA LEU A 95 -0.17 -13.30 14.13
C LEU A 95 -0.59 -12.18 15.09
N GLU A 96 -1.71 -11.49 14.82
CA GLU A 96 -2.25 -10.38 15.61
C GLU A 96 -1.19 -9.31 15.94
N ARG A 97 -0.37 -8.98 14.93
CA ARG A 97 0.68 -7.97 15.04
C ARG A 97 0.11 -6.57 14.90
N SER A 98 0.64 -5.63 15.66
CA SER A 98 0.39 -4.20 15.42
C SER A 98 1.49 -3.63 14.55
N PHE A 99 1.09 -3.02 13.44
CA PHE A 99 2.00 -2.45 12.46
C PHE A 99 1.35 -1.28 11.72
N TYR A 100 2.17 -0.49 11.04
CA TYR A 100 1.71 0.42 9.98
C TYR A 100 2.57 0.25 8.74
N LYS A 101 2.04 0.64 7.59
CA LYS A 101 2.79 0.76 6.35
C LYS A 101 3.12 2.23 6.09
N PRO A 102 4.40 2.63 6.04
CA PRO A 102 4.78 4.00 5.72
C PRO A 102 4.23 4.45 4.37
N LEU A 103 3.68 5.68 4.28
CA LEU A 103 3.19 6.22 3.02
C LEU A 103 4.30 6.98 2.30
N ARG A 104 4.36 6.87 0.97
CA ARG A 104 5.37 7.57 0.13
C ARG A 104 5.33 9.10 0.27
N TYR A 105 4.22 9.68 0.74
CA TYR A 105 4.10 11.12 1.01
C TYR A 105 4.95 11.59 2.19
N ASP A 106 5.42 10.68 3.06
CA ASP A 106 6.36 10.98 4.14
C ASP A 106 7.83 11.03 3.67
N SER A 107 8.09 10.78 2.38
CA SER A 107 9.44 10.70 1.78
C SER A 107 10.28 11.98 1.88
N SER A 108 9.68 13.13 2.19
CA SER A 108 10.45 14.35 2.47
C SER A 108 11.32 14.25 3.75
N THR A 109 11.07 13.23 4.58
CA THR A 109 11.78 13.01 5.85
C THR A 109 12.62 11.74 5.88
N HIS A 110 12.50 10.84 4.89
CA HIS A 110 13.17 9.53 4.88
C HIS A 110 13.73 9.20 3.50
N GLU A 111 15.03 8.89 3.44
CA GLU A 111 15.72 8.46 2.21
C GLU A 111 15.18 7.13 1.68
N TYR A 112 14.85 6.21 2.59
CA TYR A 112 14.17 4.96 2.28
C TYR A 112 12.99 4.75 3.24
N LEU A 113 11.90 4.20 2.69
CA LEU A 113 10.76 3.73 3.46
C LEU A 113 10.80 2.21 3.52
N ALA A 114 10.54 1.68 4.71
CA ALA A 114 10.30 0.26 4.91
C ALA A 114 8.92 -0.15 4.38
N ASP A 115 8.77 -1.43 4.05
CA ASP A 115 7.48 -1.96 3.60
C ASP A 115 6.45 -1.99 4.74
N PHE A 116 6.92 -2.29 5.96
CA PHE A 116 6.12 -2.30 7.18
C PHE A 116 6.94 -1.80 8.38
N CYS A 117 6.26 -1.30 9.40
CA CYS A 117 6.85 -0.94 10.68
C CYS A 117 6.04 -1.59 11.81
N LEU A 118 6.68 -2.45 12.62
CA LEU A 118 6.06 -3.10 13.78
C LEU A 118 6.03 -2.12 14.96
N THR A 119 4.87 -1.98 15.59
CA THR A 119 4.67 -1.05 16.72
C THR A 119 4.42 -1.77 18.04
N ASP A 120 4.39 -3.10 18.03
CA ASP A 120 4.11 -3.95 19.18
C ASP A 120 5.37 -4.60 19.77
N VAL A 121 6.55 -4.07 19.47
CA VAL A 121 7.83 -4.55 20.02
C VAL A 121 8.44 -3.47 20.88
N SER A 122 8.94 -3.86 22.06
CA SER A 122 9.71 -2.95 22.92
C SER A 122 11.12 -2.80 22.37
N THR A 123 11.49 -1.58 22.01
CA THR A 123 12.83 -1.18 21.60
C THR A 123 13.38 -0.17 22.61
N ASP A 124 14.71 -0.09 22.76
CA ASP A 124 15.35 0.82 23.72
C ASP A 124 15.03 2.29 23.47
N ASN A 125 14.70 2.65 22.23
CA ASN A 125 14.36 4.00 21.80
C ASN A 125 12.84 4.21 21.61
N HIS A 126 12.01 3.21 21.94
CA HIS A 126 10.56 3.19 21.71
C HIS A 126 10.12 3.48 20.27
N LEU A 127 11.01 3.32 19.28
CA LEU A 127 10.68 3.48 17.88
C LEU A 127 10.14 2.17 17.30
N PRO A 128 9.22 2.25 16.31
CA PRO A 128 8.78 1.09 15.54
C PRO A 128 9.95 0.36 14.88
N ILE A 129 9.86 -0.97 14.75
CA ILE A 129 10.88 -1.77 14.05
C ILE A 129 10.55 -1.81 12.56
N PRO A 130 11.41 -1.27 11.68
CA PRO A 130 11.22 -1.35 10.24
C PRO A 130 11.38 -2.79 9.75
N VAL A 131 10.58 -3.17 8.76
CA VAL A 131 10.63 -4.47 8.09
C VAL A 131 10.63 -4.27 6.58
N GLU A 132 11.62 -4.89 5.93
CA GLU A 132 11.83 -4.82 4.48
C GLU A 132 11.63 -6.21 3.85
N ILE A 133 11.03 -6.25 2.66
CA ILE A 133 10.70 -7.49 1.95
C ILE A 133 11.50 -7.56 0.64
N TRP A 134 12.36 -8.58 0.54
CA TRP A 134 13.13 -8.86 -0.67
C TRP A 134 12.38 -9.84 -1.57
N GLY A 135 11.78 -9.33 -2.64
CA GLY A 135 10.94 -10.12 -3.55
C GLY A 135 11.61 -10.60 -4.84
N MET A 136 12.83 -10.16 -5.14
CA MET A 136 13.51 -10.45 -6.42
C MET A 136 14.98 -10.85 -6.19
N ASN A 137 15.55 -11.59 -7.14
CA ASN A 137 16.94 -12.08 -7.05
C ASN A 137 17.84 -11.70 -8.24
N THR A 138 17.41 -10.76 -9.09
CA THR A 138 18.21 -10.30 -10.23
C THR A 138 19.45 -9.53 -9.78
N PRO A 139 20.55 -9.51 -10.57
CA PRO A 139 21.79 -8.82 -10.17
C PRO A 139 21.58 -7.37 -9.77
N ASP A 140 20.91 -6.57 -10.61
CA ASP A 140 20.61 -5.16 -10.32
C ASP A 140 19.83 -5.01 -9.01
N TYR A 141 18.84 -5.88 -8.77
CA TYR A 141 18.08 -5.85 -7.52
C TYR A 141 18.94 -6.15 -6.29
N GLN A 142 19.89 -7.07 -6.40
CA GLN A 142 20.82 -7.38 -5.31
C GLN A 142 21.74 -6.19 -5.01
N GLU A 143 22.16 -5.43 -6.01
CA GLU A 143 22.94 -4.20 -5.81
C GLU A 143 22.14 -3.16 -5.02
N HIS A 144 20.88 -2.92 -5.42
CA HIS A 144 19.96 -2.03 -4.70
C HIS A 144 19.69 -2.51 -3.27
N ARG A 145 19.51 -3.82 -3.08
CA ARG A 145 19.37 -4.44 -1.75
C ARG A 145 20.58 -4.14 -0.87
N MET A 146 21.80 -4.36 -1.35
CA MET A 146 23.01 -4.09 -0.57
C MET A 146 23.12 -2.62 -0.13
N VAL A 147 22.70 -1.68 -0.99
CA VAL A 147 22.65 -0.24 -0.63
C VAL A 147 21.64 0.02 0.48
N LYS A 148 20.41 -0.50 0.37
CA LYS A 148 19.38 -0.35 1.41
C LYS A 148 19.79 -1.03 2.73
N GLU A 149 20.38 -2.22 2.68
CA GLU A 149 20.87 -2.93 3.88
C GLU A 149 21.95 -2.11 4.61
N ARG A 150 22.91 -1.52 3.88
CA ARG A 150 23.91 -0.62 4.47
C ARG A 150 23.26 0.59 5.12
N TRP A 151 22.27 1.19 4.46
CA TRP A 151 21.54 2.33 5.01
C TRP A 151 20.78 1.96 6.28
N TYR A 152 20.03 0.85 6.30
CA TYR A 152 19.32 0.40 7.50
C TYR A 152 20.28 0.09 8.64
N ASN A 153 21.39 -0.60 8.37
CA ASN A 153 22.41 -0.88 9.38
C ASN A 153 23.02 0.39 9.97
N ALA A 154 23.20 1.45 9.16
CA ALA A 154 23.70 2.73 9.64
C ALA A 154 22.69 3.51 10.49
N ASN A 155 21.38 3.41 10.19
CA ASN A 155 20.34 4.20 10.84
C ASN A 155 19.69 3.51 12.06
N TYR A 156 19.58 2.18 12.03
CA TYR A 156 18.91 1.39 13.07
C TYR A 156 19.86 0.42 13.78
N GLY A 157 21.09 0.22 13.28
CA GLY A 157 21.99 -0.83 13.74
C GLY A 157 21.67 -2.19 13.14
N ALA A 158 22.60 -3.14 13.25
CA ALA A 158 22.48 -4.47 12.62
C ALA A 158 21.29 -5.32 13.11
N THR A 159 20.71 -4.97 14.27
CA THR A 159 19.56 -5.68 14.87
C THR A 159 18.34 -4.79 15.06
N GLY A 160 18.37 -3.52 14.61
CA GLY A 160 17.27 -2.57 14.81
C GLY A 160 16.24 -2.54 13.67
N TRP A 161 16.36 -3.43 12.70
CA TRP A 161 15.44 -3.60 11.58
C TRP A 161 15.39 -5.08 11.17
N LEU A 162 14.36 -5.47 10.42
CA LEU A 162 14.13 -6.85 9.98
C LEU A 162 14.05 -6.92 8.46
N ALA A 163 14.44 -8.09 7.93
CA ALA A 163 14.31 -8.40 6.51
C ALA A 163 13.66 -9.76 6.33
N TRP A 164 12.70 -9.86 5.43
CA TRP A 164 12.22 -11.15 4.92
C TRP A 164 12.64 -11.32 3.47
N ASP A 165 13.35 -12.41 3.16
CA ASP A 165 13.75 -12.75 1.80
C ASP A 165 12.79 -13.81 1.23
N ALA A 166 11.78 -13.32 0.50
CA ALA A 166 10.76 -14.13 -0.13
C ALA A 166 11.30 -15.01 -1.28
N THR A 167 12.53 -14.76 -1.74
CA THR A 167 13.19 -15.60 -2.75
C THR A 167 13.92 -16.80 -2.16
N ARG A 168 14.15 -16.79 -0.83
CA ARG A 168 14.91 -17.82 -0.12
C ARG A 168 14.07 -18.59 0.90
N THR A 169 13.04 -17.97 1.45
CA THR A 169 12.25 -18.51 2.56
C THR A 169 10.76 -18.37 2.29
N SER A 170 9.96 -19.30 2.82
CA SER A 170 8.50 -19.26 2.67
C SER A 170 7.88 -18.27 3.66
N VAL A 171 6.61 -17.93 3.43
CA VAL A 171 5.80 -17.08 4.33
C VAL A 171 5.71 -17.66 5.74
N ASP A 172 5.80 -18.98 5.89
CA ASP A 172 5.74 -19.63 7.20
C ASP A 172 6.94 -19.31 8.08
N SER A 173 8.08 -18.91 7.51
CA SER A 173 9.26 -18.53 8.31
C SER A 173 9.12 -17.16 8.97
N ILE A 174 8.12 -16.35 8.58
CA ILE A 174 7.94 -14.99 9.09
C ILE A 174 7.74 -15.01 10.61
N GLU A 175 7.01 -15.97 11.16
CA GLU A 175 6.76 -16.03 12.61
C GLU A 175 8.08 -16.13 13.40
N SER A 176 9.00 -16.98 12.94
CA SER A 176 10.33 -17.15 13.56
C SER A 176 11.26 -15.96 13.36
N LEU A 177 11.04 -15.15 12.32
CA LEU A 177 11.79 -13.92 12.07
C LEU A 177 11.40 -12.81 13.05
N LEU A 178 10.12 -12.75 13.41
CA LEU A 178 9.59 -11.60 14.11
C LEU A 178 9.94 -11.64 15.62
N PRO A 179 10.35 -10.49 16.21
CA PRO A 179 10.51 -10.37 17.64
C PRO A 179 9.20 -10.66 18.38
N LYS A 180 9.34 -11.07 19.65
CA LYS A 180 8.21 -11.29 20.54
C LYS A 180 7.43 -9.99 20.72
N LYS A 181 6.11 -10.09 20.56
CA LYS A 181 5.15 -9.04 20.90
C LYS A 181 5.29 -8.64 22.37
N MET A 182 5.25 -7.34 22.64
CA MET A 182 5.08 -6.81 23.98
C MET A 182 3.73 -7.24 24.52
N LYS A 183 3.70 -7.76 25.76
CA LYS A 183 2.42 -8.09 26.40
C LYS A 183 1.60 -6.81 26.52
N SER A 184 0.39 -6.82 25.94
CA SER A 184 -0.54 -5.72 26.12
C SER A 184 -0.94 -5.66 27.60
N LEU A 185 -0.57 -4.57 28.28
CA LEU A 185 -0.95 -4.30 29.67
C LEU A 185 -2.49 -4.29 29.86
N TYR A 186 -3.27 -4.13 28.79
CA TYR A 186 -4.72 -4.09 28.84
C TYR A 186 -5.39 -5.45 29.08
N HIS A 187 -4.73 -6.58 28.81
CA HIS A 187 -5.32 -7.91 29.07
C HIS A 187 -5.28 -8.32 30.55
N ASP A 188 -4.48 -7.65 31.38
CA ASP A 188 -4.33 -7.96 32.81
C ASP A 188 -5.23 -7.11 33.72
N ILE A 189 -5.94 -6.10 33.17
CA ILE A 189 -6.82 -5.20 33.93
C ILE A 189 -8.28 -5.70 33.95
N ILE A 190 -8.64 -6.67 33.09
CA ILE A 190 -9.96 -7.31 33.08
C ILE A 190 -9.81 -8.75 33.59
N LYS A 191 -9.50 -8.89 34.88
CA LYS A 191 -9.71 -10.12 35.67
C LYS A 191 -10.14 -9.78 37.08
#